data_AF-A0A932L3T6-F1
#
_entry.id   AF-A0A932L3T6-F1
#
_cell.length_a   1.000
_cell.length_b   1.000
_cell.length_c   1.000
_cell.angle_alpha   90.00
_cell.angle_beta   90.00
_cell.angle_gamma   90.00
#
_symmetry.space_group_name_H-M   'P 1'
#
loop_
_entity.id
_entity.type
_entity.pdbx_description
1 polymer ?
#
loop_
_entity_poly.entity_id
_entity_poly.type
_entity_poly.pdbx_seq_one_letter_code
_entity_poly.pdbx_strand_id
1 'polypeptide(L)' 'HLVGHLRARGYQLLDIQQLTPHTASLGATEVPRAEFLGRLARAIAEPARFSEG' A
#
# COMPACT_ATOMS: atom_id res chain seq x y z
N HIS A 1 -7.91 1.61 -11.63
CA HIS A 1 -9.11 1.28 -10.84
C HIS A 1 -8.77 0.75 -9.44
N LEU A 2 -7.89 -0.26 -9.30
CA LEU A 2 -7.51 -0.85 -7.99
C LEU A 2 -7.04 0.16 -6.93
N VAL A 3 -6.02 0.98 -7.23
CA VAL A 3 -5.46 1.92 -6.25
C VAL A 3 -6.51 2.93 -5.74
N GLY A 4 -7.39 3.41 -6.63
CA GLY A 4 -8.50 4.28 -6.23
C GLY A 4 -9.50 3.57 -5.32
N HIS A 5 -9.84 2.32 -5.63
CA HIS A 5 -10.73 1.49 -4.83
C HIS A 5 -10.16 1.21 -3.42
N LEU A 6 -8.86 0.92 -3.33
CA LEU A 6 -8.16 0.71 -2.05
C LEU A 6 -8.13 2.00 -1.22
N ARG A 7 -7.79 3.14 -1.83
CA ARG A 7 -7.77 4.44 -1.14
C ARG A 7 -9.14 4.83 -0.60
N ALA A 8 -10.20 4.67 -1.38
CA ALA A 8 -11.58 4.95 -0.96
C ALA A 8 -12.04 4.12 0.26
N ARG A 9 -11.33 3.02 0.56
CA ARG A 9 -11.63 2.06 1.62
C ARG A 9 -10.69 2.14 2.82
N GLY A 10 -9.81 3.14 2.86
CA GLY A 10 -8.89 3.36 3.99
C GLY A 10 -7.54 2.65 3.89
N TYR A 11 -7.26 1.92 2.81
CA TYR A 11 -5.95 1.30 2.64
C TYR A 11 -4.87 2.33 2.33
N GLN A 12 -3.80 2.31 3.12
CA GLN A 12 -2.70 3.29 3.02
C GLN A 12 -1.46 2.75 2.30
N LEU A 13 -1.27 1.43 2.28
CA LEU A 13 -0.11 0.77 1.66
C LEU A 13 -0.55 -0.31 0.69
N LEU A 14 0.20 -0.42 -0.41
CA LEU A 14 0.18 -1.57 -1.31
C LEU A 14 1.60 -2.13 -1.35
N ASP A 15 1.82 -3.23 -0.65
CA ASP A 15 3.10 -3.94 -0.68
C ASP A 15 3.15 -4.87 -1.90
N ILE A 16 4.15 -4.66 -2.76
CA ILE A 16 4.37 -5.42 -3.98
C ILE A 16 5.49 -6.46 -3.86
N GLN A 17 6.08 -6.60 -2.66
CA GLN A 17 7.19 -7.49 -2.30
C GLN A 17 8.51 -7.26 -3.03
N GLN A 18 8.51 -7.13 -4.36
CA GLN A 18 9.68 -6.87 -5.20
C GLN A 18 9.39 -5.82 -6.26
N LEU A 19 10.30 -4.86 -6.41
CA LEU A 19 10.22 -3.90 -7.50
C LEU A 19 10.59 -4.58 -8.82
N THR A 20 9.79 -4.30 -9.85
CA THR A 20 10.02 -4.73 -11.22
C THR A 20 9.93 -3.52 -12.16
N PRO A 21 10.50 -3.56 -13.38
CA PRO A 21 10.36 -2.45 -14.32
C PRO A 21 8.90 -2.07 -14.60
N HIS A 22 8.00 -3.06 -14.61
CA HIS A 22 6.57 -2.83 -14.80
C HIS A 22 5.92 -2.13 -13.60
N THR A 23 6.24 -2.53 -12.37
CA THR A 23 5.68 -1.88 -11.18
C THR A 23 6.28 -0.49 -10.94
N ALA A 24 7.56 -0.29 -11.31
CA ALA A 24 8.19 1.01 -11.31
C ALA A 24 7.51 1.98 -12.29
N SER A 25 7.14 1.53 -13.51
CA SER A 25 6.40 2.38 -14.45
C SER A 25 5.00 2.75 -13.98
N LEU A 26 4.43 1.97 -13.04
CA LEU A 26 3.18 2.25 -12.34
C LEU A 26 3.37 3.13 -11.08
N GLY A 27 4.60 3.56 -10.78
CA GLY A 27 4.93 4.45 -9.67
C GLY A 27 5.31 3.75 -8.36
N ALA A 28 5.59 2.44 -8.38
CA ALA A 28 6.14 1.76 -7.21
C ALA A 28 7.60 2.18 -6.96
N THR A 29 7.98 2.21 -5.68
CA THR A 29 9.34 2.61 -5.24
C THR A 29 9.79 1.71 -4.11
N GLU A 30 11.09 1.43 -4.03
CA GLU A 30 11.68 0.81 -2.85
C GLU A 30 11.80 1.81 -1.70
N VAL A 31 11.70 1.32 -0.47
CA VAL A 31 11.96 2.09 0.75
C VAL A 31 12.79 1.25 1.72
N PRO A 32 13.60 1.87 2.60
CA PRO A 32 14.31 1.15 3.65
C PRO A 32 13.36 0.33 4.53
N ARG A 33 13.80 -0.84 4.99
CA ARG A 33 12.98 -1.75 5.82
C ARG A 33 12.41 -1.06 7.06
N ALA A 34 13.19 -0.24 7.75
CA ALA A 34 12.74 0.48 8.94
C ALA A 34 11.59 1.45 8.62
N GLU A 35 11.65 2.10 7.46
CA GLU A 35 10.60 2.99 7.00
C GLU A 35 9.34 2.22 6.60
N PHE A 36 9.49 1.10 5.89
CA PHE A 36 8.37 0.21 5.57
C PHE A 36 7.64 -0.24 6.84
N LEU A 37 8.39 -0.73 7.85
CA LEU A 37 7.80 -1.17 9.13
C LEU A 37 7.09 -0.03 9.87
N GLY A 38 7.65 1.19 9.87
CA GLY A 38 7.00 2.35 10.47
C GLY A 38 5.75 2.82 9.72
N ARG A 39 5.72 2.68 8.39
CA ARG A 39 4.51 2.92 7.58
C ARG A 39 3.47 1.82 7.85
N LEU A 40 3.88 0.55 7.89
CA LEU A 40 3.01 -0.60 8.13
C LEU A 40 2.34 -0.51 9.50
N ALA A 41 3.10 -0.21 10.56
CA ALA A 41 2.58 -0.06 11.91
C ALA A 41 1.48 1.01 12.00
N ARG A 42 1.61 2.11 11.25
CA ARG A 42 0.57 3.13 11.14
C ARG A 42 -0.65 2.62 10.36
N ALA A 43 -0.41 1.99 9.20
CA ALA A 43 -1.49 1.52 8.34
C ALA A 43 -2.37 0.45 9.00
N ILE A 44 -1.80 -0.45 9.81
CA ILE A 44 -2.57 -1.49 10.52
C ILE A 44 -3.35 -0.95 11.74
N ALA A 45 -2.98 0.22 12.24
CA ALA A 45 -3.69 0.88 13.34
C ALA A 45 -4.96 1.61 12.87
N GLU A 46 -5.09 1.84 11.56
CA GLU A 46 -6.20 2.56 10.95
C GLU A 46 -7.23 1.58 10.38
N PRO A 47 -8.53 1.88 10.49
CA PRO A 47 -9.57 1.01 9.94
C PRO A 47 -9.57 1.04 8.40
N ALA A 48 -9.67 -0.13 7.79
CA ALA A 48 -9.92 -0.30 6.36
C ALA A 48 -11.03 -1.33 6.11
N ARG A 49 -11.77 -1.17 5.01
CA ARG A 49 -12.89 -2.07 4.65
C ARG A 49 -12.64 -2.77 3.32
N PHE A 50 -12.74 -4.08 3.30
CA PHE A 50 -12.53 -4.86 2.07
C PHE A 50 -13.80 -4.90 1.19
N SER A 51 -14.94 -5.27 1.78
CA SER A 51 -16.25 -5.27 1.12
C SER A 51 -17.09 -4.06 1.54
N GLU A 52 -18.12 -3.77 0.75
CA GLU A 52 -19.24 -2.96 1.23
C GLU A 52 -20.04 -3.85 2.19
N GLY A 53 -20.29 -3.34 3.39
CA GLY A 53 -21.23 -3.94 4.34
C GLY A 53 -22.61 -3.38 4.10
#